data_AF-A0A3C1LBW7-F1
#
_entry.id   AF-A0A3C1LBW7-F1
#
_cell.length_a   1.000
_cell.length_b   1.000
_cell.length_c   1.000
_cell.angle_alpha   90.00
_cell.angle_beta   90.00
_cell.angle_gamma   90.00
#
_symmetry.space_group_name_H-M   'P 1'
#
loop_
_entity.id
_entity.type
_entity.pdbx_description
1 polymer ?
#
loop_
_entity_poly.entity_id
_entity_poly.type
_entity_poly.pdbx_seq_one_letter_code
_entity_poly.pdbx_strand_id
1 'polypeptide(L)'
;FVCSQAVQYDWMERQYPPLFERIRERVATGQWQPVGAMWVEADMNLPSGESLVRQLVYGQRYFESRFGRRCNEVWIPDVFGYPASLPQIFAAGGCDRFITQKLSWNKQNRFPHSTFQWQGLDGSQVLTHFPPVDTYNATVVGEELVFSEKNFKEHGWSDWSLMPFGHGNGGGGPTREMIERARRFADLDGAPKVASGTTDEFFAHVEGEIAA
;
A
#
# COMPACT_ATOMS: atom_id res chain seq x y z
N PHE A 1 7.35 -6.13 6.49
CA PHE A 1 5.95 -6.59 6.54
C PHE A 1 5.06 -5.38 6.75
N VAL A 2 3.88 -5.31 6.12
CA VAL A 2 2.93 -4.19 6.24
C VAL A 2 1.58 -4.68 6.77
N CYS A 3 0.90 -3.86 7.56
CA CYS A 3 -0.48 -4.10 8.02
C CYS A 3 -1.23 -2.76 8.14
N SER A 4 -2.39 -2.68 7.49
CA SER A 4 -3.08 -1.45 7.10
C SER A 4 -4.15 -0.96 8.09
N GLN A 5 -4.66 -1.83 8.95
CA GLN A 5 -5.86 -1.53 9.76
C GLN A 5 -5.48 -1.27 11.21
N ALA A 6 -5.62 -0.02 11.68
CA ALA A 6 -5.33 0.31 13.08
C ALA A 6 -6.16 -0.52 14.08
N VAL A 7 -7.41 -0.88 13.72
CA VAL A 7 -8.26 -1.72 14.58
C VAL A 7 -7.65 -3.10 14.88
N GLN A 8 -6.86 -3.67 13.96
CA GLN A 8 -6.21 -4.96 14.19
C GLN A 8 -5.13 -4.84 15.26
N TYR A 9 -4.42 -3.71 15.31
CA TYR A 9 -3.47 -3.42 16.37
C TYR A 9 -4.17 -3.20 17.71
N ASP A 10 -5.31 -2.48 17.75
CA ASP A 10 -6.12 -2.32 18.97
C ASP A 10 -6.55 -3.68 19.54
N TRP A 11 -6.96 -4.62 18.67
CA TRP A 11 -7.28 -5.98 19.11
C TRP A 11 -6.07 -6.70 19.69
N MET A 12 -4.90 -6.60 19.07
CA MET A 12 -3.67 -7.20 19.61
C MET A 12 -3.29 -6.57 20.94
N GLU A 13 -3.34 -5.25 21.07
CA GLU A 13 -3.05 -4.51 22.30
C GLU A 13 -3.98 -4.95 23.44
N ARG A 14 -5.28 -5.10 23.17
CA ARG A 14 -6.29 -5.42 24.19
C ARG A 14 -6.37 -6.90 24.54
N GLN A 15 -6.21 -7.79 23.55
CA GLN A 15 -6.42 -9.23 23.72
C GLN A 15 -5.12 -10.00 23.90
N TYR A 16 -4.01 -9.53 23.32
CA TYR A 16 -2.71 -10.20 23.36
C TYR A 16 -1.55 -9.22 23.64
N PRO A 17 -1.52 -8.52 24.79
CA PRO A 17 -0.52 -7.49 25.08
C PRO A 17 0.95 -7.93 24.86
N PRO A 18 1.39 -9.15 25.24
CA PRO A 18 2.75 -9.60 24.97
C PRO A 18 3.08 -9.71 23.47
N LEU A 19 2.08 -10.04 22.63
CA LEU A 19 2.25 -10.06 21.18
C LEU A 19 2.32 -8.63 20.62
N PHE A 20 1.51 -7.72 21.14
CA PHE A 20 1.54 -6.32 20.77
C PHE A 20 2.90 -5.67 21.06
N GLU A 21 3.51 -5.94 22.21
CA GLU A 21 4.86 -5.44 22.51
C GLU A 21 5.91 -5.98 21.52
N ARG A 22 5.81 -7.25 21.12
CA ARG A 22 6.64 -7.81 20.03
C ARG A 22 6.39 -7.11 18.70
N ILE A 23 5.15 -6.72 18.39
CA ILE A 23 4.86 -5.91 17.20
C ILE A 23 5.55 -4.55 17.32
N ARG A 24 5.42 -3.85 18.45
CA ARG A 24 6.08 -2.55 18.69
C ARG A 24 7.60 -2.63 18.53
N GLU A 25 8.24 -3.68 19.05
CA GLU A 25 9.67 -3.93 18.82
C GLU A 25 10.01 -4.04 17.33
N ARG A 26 9.20 -4.78 16.55
CA ARG A 26 9.41 -4.92 15.10
C ARG A 26 9.10 -3.65 14.32
N VAL A 27 8.21 -2.80 14.82
CA VAL A 27 8.01 -1.45 14.26
C VAL A 27 9.24 -0.59 14.50
N ALA A 28 9.79 -0.61 15.72
CA ALA A 28 11.00 0.15 16.05
C ALA A 28 12.22 -0.28 15.24
N THR A 29 12.33 -1.56 14.86
CA THR A 29 13.42 -2.05 13.99
C THR A 29 13.13 -1.91 12.49
N GLY A 30 11.97 -1.37 12.10
CA GLY A 30 11.58 -1.20 10.70
C GLY A 30 11.16 -2.48 9.98
N GLN A 31 11.12 -3.63 10.66
CA GLN A 31 10.73 -4.92 10.07
C GLN A 31 9.20 -5.04 9.90
N TRP A 32 8.45 -4.30 10.71
CA TRP A 32 7.00 -4.18 10.65
C TRP A 32 6.62 -2.72 10.39
N GLN A 33 5.79 -2.46 9.40
CA GLN A 33 5.42 -1.12 8.97
C GLN A 33 3.89 -0.97 9.10
N PRO A 34 3.40 -0.17 10.07
CA PRO A 34 2.02 0.29 10.05
C PRO A 34 1.81 1.18 8.83
N VAL A 35 0.83 0.83 7.99
CA VAL A 35 0.52 1.56 6.75
C VAL A 35 -0.96 1.94 6.72
N GLY A 36 -1.36 2.76 5.75
CA GLY A 36 -2.75 2.93 5.36
C GLY A 36 -3.54 4.01 6.07
N ALA A 37 -3.03 4.56 7.17
CA ALA A 37 -3.56 5.74 7.89
C ALA A 37 -4.98 5.62 8.50
N MET A 38 -5.77 4.63 8.11
CA MET A 38 -7.17 4.50 8.48
C MET A 38 -7.42 3.51 9.64
N TRP A 39 -8.54 3.68 10.33
CA TRP A 39 -8.96 2.75 11.38
C TRP A 39 -9.27 1.35 10.82
N VAL A 40 -9.99 1.30 9.70
CA VAL A 40 -10.17 0.11 8.85
C VAL A 40 -9.92 0.46 7.39
N GLU A 41 -9.74 -0.55 6.54
CA GLU A 41 -9.89 -0.41 5.09
C GLU A 41 -11.37 -0.17 4.75
N ALA A 42 -11.81 1.08 4.90
CA ALA A 42 -13.21 1.47 4.75
C ALA A 42 -13.64 1.46 3.27
N ASP A 43 -14.91 1.14 3.03
CA ASP A 43 -15.52 1.43 1.73
C ASP A 43 -15.42 2.93 1.42
N MET A 44 -15.23 3.26 0.15
CA MET A 44 -14.96 4.62 -0.31
C MET A 44 -16.18 5.33 -0.89
N ASN A 45 -17.28 4.63 -1.15
CA ASN A 45 -18.44 5.20 -1.86
C ASN A 45 -19.62 5.44 -0.93
N LEU A 46 -19.87 4.52 0.01
CA LEU A 46 -21.05 4.54 0.87
C LEU A 46 -20.91 5.48 2.07
N PRO A 47 -19.76 5.54 2.79
CA PRO A 47 -19.64 6.43 3.94
C PRO A 47 -19.69 7.90 3.52
N SER A 48 -20.20 8.74 4.42
CA SER A 48 -20.10 10.19 4.24
C SER A 48 -18.65 10.66 4.32
N GLY A 49 -18.37 11.86 3.81
CA GLY A 49 -17.06 12.49 3.94
C GLY A 49 -16.59 12.57 5.40
N GLU A 50 -17.48 12.93 6.34
CA GLU A 50 -17.16 12.95 7.78
C GLU A 50 -16.74 11.56 8.28
N SER A 51 -17.42 10.49 7.85
CA SER A 51 -17.03 9.13 8.23
C SER A 51 -15.63 8.77 7.72
N LEU A 52 -15.28 9.14 6.48
CA LEU A 52 -13.94 8.93 5.93
C LEU A 52 -12.88 9.75 6.67
N VAL A 53 -13.18 11.01 7.00
CA VAL A 53 -12.31 11.85 7.84
C VAL A 53 -12.09 11.18 9.20
N ARG A 54 -13.13 10.62 9.82
CA ARG A 54 -13.00 9.89 11.09
C ARG A 54 -12.12 8.65 10.97
N GLN A 55 -12.18 7.92 9.84
CA GLN A 55 -11.27 6.79 9.61
C GLN A 55 -9.81 7.23 9.70
N LEU A 56 -9.44 8.33 9.02
CA LEU A 56 -8.09 8.89 9.05
C LEU A 56 -7.73 9.42 10.44
N VAL A 57 -8.62 10.19 11.08
CA VAL A 57 -8.35 10.78 12.40
C VAL A 57 -8.10 9.69 13.44
N TYR A 58 -8.92 8.63 13.48
CA TYR A 58 -8.73 7.55 14.44
C TYR A 58 -7.50 6.70 14.11
N GLY A 59 -7.28 6.34 12.84
CA GLY A 59 -6.12 5.55 12.43
C GLY A 59 -4.80 6.27 12.69
N GLN A 60 -4.67 7.51 12.21
CA GLN A 60 -3.45 8.32 12.40
C GLN A 60 -3.14 8.55 13.88
N ARG A 61 -4.13 8.93 14.70
CA ARG A 61 -3.92 9.13 16.14
C ARG A 61 -3.50 7.84 16.85
N TYR A 62 -4.06 6.71 16.44
CA TYR A 62 -3.69 5.42 17.00
C TYR A 62 -2.21 5.14 16.72
N PHE A 63 -1.78 5.20 15.45
CA PHE A 63 -0.40 4.94 15.06
C PHE A 63 0.58 5.93 15.68
N GLU A 64 0.24 7.22 15.70
CA GLU A 64 1.07 8.25 16.34
C GLU A 64 1.26 7.98 17.83
N SER A 65 0.18 7.62 18.54
CA SER A 65 0.26 7.38 19.98
C SER A 65 1.04 6.13 20.39
N ARG A 66 1.07 5.08 19.53
CA ARG A 66 1.67 3.77 19.87
C ARG A 66 3.04 3.55 19.26
N PHE A 67 3.27 4.13 18.10
CA PHE A 67 4.48 3.93 17.30
C PHE A 67 5.25 5.24 17.04
N GLY A 68 4.74 6.39 17.51
CA GLY A 68 5.43 7.68 17.38
C GLY A 68 5.46 8.23 15.95
N ARG A 69 4.66 7.68 15.04
CA ARG A 69 4.63 8.07 13.63
C ARG A 69 3.23 8.01 13.03
N ARG A 70 3.01 8.82 12.01
CA ARG A 70 1.85 8.78 11.12
C ARG A 70 2.20 8.04 9.83
N CYS A 71 1.18 7.60 9.10
CA CYS A 71 1.32 7.08 7.74
C CYS A 71 1.20 8.24 6.75
N ASN A 72 2.03 8.26 5.71
CA ASN A 72 1.95 9.26 4.63
C ASN A 72 1.12 8.75 3.46
N GLU A 73 0.77 7.46 3.48
CA GLU A 73 0.01 6.77 2.47
C GLU A 73 -1.32 6.24 2.99
N VAL A 74 -2.33 6.31 2.13
CA VAL A 74 -3.54 5.47 2.24
C VAL A 74 -3.30 4.18 1.46
N TRP A 75 -3.54 3.02 2.09
CA TRP A 75 -3.29 1.69 1.55
C TRP A 75 -4.59 0.90 1.57
N ILE A 76 -5.26 0.82 0.42
CA ILE A 76 -6.60 0.24 0.30
C ILE A 76 -6.65 -0.60 -0.98
N PRO A 77 -6.16 -1.85 -0.91
CA PRO A 77 -6.08 -2.71 -2.07
C PRO A 77 -7.44 -3.31 -2.45
N ASP A 78 -8.38 -3.46 -1.51
CA ASP A 78 -9.57 -4.30 -1.68
C ASP A 78 -10.93 -3.56 -1.66
N VAL A 79 -10.97 -2.28 -2.07
CA VAL A 79 -12.23 -1.49 -2.08
C VAL A 79 -12.76 -1.22 -3.48
N PHE A 80 -14.10 -1.20 -3.61
CA PHE A 80 -14.81 -1.16 -4.90
C PHE A 80 -15.15 0.25 -5.35
N GLY A 81 -14.14 0.99 -5.84
CA GLY A 81 -14.32 2.30 -6.48
C GLY A 81 -13.86 3.46 -5.60
N TYR A 82 -13.59 4.60 -6.22
CA TYR A 82 -12.87 5.72 -5.61
C TYR A 82 -13.48 7.06 -6.08
N PRO A 83 -14.28 7.77 -5.25
CA PRO A 83 -14.83 9.07 -5.62
C PRO A 83 -13.76 10.13 -5.83
N ALA A 84 -14.02 11.09 -6.72
CA ALA A 84 -13.08 12.16 -7.09
C ALA A 84 -12.79 13.19 -5.96
N SER A 85 -13.48 13.11 -4.82
CA SER A 85 -13.21 13.94 -3.64
C SER A 85 -12.11 13.38 -2.74
N LEU A 86 -11.69 12.12 -2.94
CA LEU A 86 -10.76 11.45 -2.04
C LEU A 86 -9.35 12.08 -1.96
N PRO A 87 -8.74 12.62 -3.05
CA PRO A 87 -7.45 13.29 -2.94
C PRO A 87 -7.44 14.42 -1.91
N GLN A 88 -8.52 15.21 -1.84
CA GLN A 88 -8.68 16.27 -0.84
C GLN A 88 -8.72 15.70 0.59
N ILE A 89 -9.49 14.63 0.80
CA ILE A 89 -9.64 14.01 2.12
C ILE A 89 -8.31 13.38 2.58
N PHE A 90 -7.61 12.71 1.67
CA PHE A 90 -6.32 12.08 1.96
C PHE A 90 -5.26 13.13 2.29
N ALA A 91 -5.11 14.16 1.46
CA ALA A 91 -4.17 15.24 1.69
C ALA A 91 -4.45 15.98 3.01
N ALA A 92 -5.73 16.26 3.32
CA ALA A 92 -6.13 16.86 4.60
C ALA A 92 -5.84 15.95 5.81
N GLY A 93 -5.82 14.63 5.62
CA GLY A 93 -5.39 13.63 6.60
C GLY A 93 -3.87 13.48 6.75
N GLY A 94 -3.08 14.26 6.00
CA GLY A 94 -1.62 14.17 5.96
C GLY A 94 -1.12 13.01 5.10
N CYS A 95 -1.93 12.50 4.17
CA CYS A 95 -1.55 11.45 3.25
C CYS A 95 -1.49 11.98 1.82
N ASP A 96 -0.28 12.13 1.29
CA ASP A 96 0.00 12.57 -0.08
C ASP A 96 0.22 11.37 -1.04
N ARG A 97 0.23 10.15 -0.51
CA ARG A 97 0.43 8.91 -1.27
C ARG A 97 -0.79 8.00 -1.19
N PHE A 98 -1.04 7.22 -2.24
CA PHE A 98 -2.15 6.30 -2.31
C PHE A 98 -1.79 4.99 -3.02
N ILE A 99 -2.17 3.86 -2.43
CA ILE A 99 -2.00 2.53 -3.02
C ILE A 99 -3.35 1.80 -3.08
N THR A 100 -3.67 1.25 -4.25
CA THR A 100 -4.87 0.43 -4.49
C THR A 100 -4.62 -0.70 -5.47
N GLN A 101 -5.51 -1.71 -5.49
CA GLN A 101 -5.44 -2.86 -6.38
C GLN A 101 -6.75 -3.15 -7.15
N LYS A 102 -7.91 -2.59 -6.79
CA LYS A 102 -9.17 -2.96 -7.47
C LYS A 102 -9.35 -2.40 -8.87
N LEU A 103 -8.57 -1.40 -9.26
CA LEU A 103 -8.67 -0.80 -10.59
C LEU A 103 -8.28 -1.77 -11.72
N SER A 104 -7.46 -2.81 -11.46
CA SER A 104 -7.19 -3.85 -12.49
C SER A 104 -8.40 -4.72 -12.82
N TRP A 105 -9.44 -4.72 -11.99
CA TRP A 105 -10.57 -5.63 -12.16
C TRP A 105 -11.63 -5.08 -13.14
N ASN A 106 -11.35 -3.95 -13.79
CA ASN A 106 -12.21 -3.36 -14.80
C ASN A 106 -12.32 -4.25 -16.04
N LYS A 107 -13.51 -4.81 -16.30
CA LYS A 107 -13.77 -5.67 -17.46
C LYS A 107 -13.88 -4.92 -18.80
N GLN A 108 -14.36 -3.68 -18.77
CA GLN A 108 -14.66 -2.90 -19.96
C GLN A 108 -13.52 -1.96 -20.33
N ASN A 109 -13.18 -1.05 -19.41
CA ASN A 109 -12.16 -0.02 -19.64
C ASN A 109 -10.92 -0.33 -18.79
N ARG A 110 -9.83 -0.70 -19.46
CA ARG A 110 -8.55 -0.86 -18.78
C ARG A 110 -8.04 0.51 -18.32
N PHE A 111 -7.69 0.62 -17.05
CA PHE A 111 -7.09 1.86 -16.55
C PHE A 111 -5.69 2.05 -17.18
N PRO A 112 -5.35 3.26 -17.66
CA PRO A 112 -4.18 3.44 -18.51
C PRO A 112 -2.85 3.61 -17.76
N HIS A 113 -2.85 3.72 -16.44
CA HIS A 113 -1.67 4.03 -15.62
C HIS A 113 -1.42 3.01 -14.50
N SER A 114 -0.16 2.86 -14.10
CA SER A 114 0.27 2.18 -12.87
C SER A 114 0.74 3.18 -11.80
N THR A 115 1.36 4.29 -12.21
CA THR A 115 1.79 5.38 -11.31
C THR A 115 1.36 6.72 -11.89
N PHE A 116 0.61 7.52 -11.12
CA PHE A 116 0.04 8.77 -11.62
C PHE A 116 -0.28 9.75 -10.50
N GLN A 117 -0.31 11.05 -10.83
CA GLN A 117 -0.84 12.08 -9.93
C GLN A 117 -2.36 12.11 -10.03
N TRP A 118 -3.04 11.71 -8.96
CA TRP A 118 -4.48 11.74 -8.89
C TRP A 118 -4.98 13.08 -8.35
N GLN A 119 -5.54 13.89 -9.24
CA GLN A 119 -6.12 15.17 -8.89
C GLN A 119 -7.61 15.05 -8.54
N GLY A 120 -7.98 15.61 -7.39
CA GLY A 120 -9.37 15.71 -6.93
C GLY A 120 -10.12 16.90 -7.55
N LEU A 121 -11.42 16.95 -7.28
CA LEU A 121 -12.32 18.00 -7.80
C LEU A 121 -11.92 19.42 -7.39
N ASP A 122 -11.24 19.58 -6.26
CA ASP A 122 -10.77 20.85 -5.70
C ASP A 122 -9.34 21.21 -6.15
N GLY A 123 -8.67 20.35 -6.90
CA GLY A 123 -7.28 20.52 -7.31
C GLY A 123 -6.24 19.91 -6.37
N SER A 124 -6.64 19.36 -5.21
CA SER A 124 -5.73 18.59 -4.36
C SER A 124 -5.20 17.37 -5.13
N GLN A 125 -3.93 17.01 -4.93
CA GLN A 125 -3.29 15.89 -5.64
C GLN A 125 -2.69 14.88 -4.65
N VAL A 126 -2.76 13.60 -5.00
CA VAL A 126 -2.07 12.51 -4.30
C VAL A 126 -1.37 11.59 -5.29
N LEU A 127 -0.11 11.25 -4.99
CA LEU A 127 0.68 10.33 -5.81
C LEU A 127 0.14 8.91 -5.63
N THR A 128 -0.44 8.38 -6.69
CA THR A 128 -1.13 7.10 -6.66
C THR A 128 -0.31 6.04 -7.38
N HIS A 129 -0.12 4.90 -6.71
CA HIS A 129 0.44 3.70 -7.31
C HIS A 129 -0.55 2.54 -7.25
N PHE A 130 -0.69 1.89 -8.40
CA PHE A 130 -1.50 0.72 -8.64
C PHE A 130 -0.55 -0.40 -9.09
N PRO A 131 -0.24 -1.39 -8.21
CA PRO A 131 0.71 -2.45 -8.52
C PRO A 131 0.37 -3.21 -9.82
N PRO A 132 1.30 -3.28 -10.79
CA PRO A 132 1.03 -3.86 -12.10
C PRO A 132 0.94 -5.40 -12.09
N VAL A 133 1.22 -6.04 -10.96
CA VAL A 133 1.01 -7.49 -10.78
C VAL A 133 -0.49 -7.87 -10.70
N ASP A 134 -1.39 -6.89 -10.68
CA ASP A 134 -2.85 -7.06 -10.68
C ASP A 134 -3.43 -7.83 -9.46
N THR A 135 -2.64 -8.03 -8.41
CA THR A 135 -3.03 -8.71 -7.17
C THR A 135 -2.27 -8.18 -5.97
N TYR A 136 -2.90 -8.20 -4.79
CA TYR A 136 -2.20 -8.00 -3.51
C TYR A 136 -1.80 -9.35 -2.86
N ASN A 137 -2.05 -10.46 -3.56
CA ASN A 137 -1.77 -11.83 -3.14
C ASN A 137 -0.67 -12.49 -3.98
N ALA A 138 0.32 -11.71 -4.44
CA ALA A 138 1.41 -12.29 -5.23
C ALA A 138 2.16 -13.35 -4.42
N THR A 139 2.70 -14.35 -5.11
CA THR A 139 3.44 -15.49 -4.52
C THR A 139 4.92 -15.50 -4.89
N VAL A 140 5.36 -14.44 -5.58
CA VAL A 140 6.73 -14.16 -6.01
C VAL A 140 7.25 -15.28 -6.93
N VAL A 141 6.51 -15.56 -8.00
CA VAL A 141 6.93 -16.52 -9.04
C VAL A 141 7.31 -15.79 -10.32
N GLY A 142 8.16 -16.41 -11.15
CA GLY A 142 8.70 -15.77 -12.35
C GLY A 142 7.64 -15.25 -13.32
N GLU A 143 6.51 -15.96 -13.46
CA GLU A 143 5.40 -15.53 -14.29
C GLU A 143 4.76 -14.22 -13.79
N GLU A 144 4.57 -14.08 -12.47
CA GLU A 144 4.05 -12.85 -11.86
C GLU A 144 5.02 -11.69 -12.06
N LEU A 145 6.33 -11.92 -11.94
CA LEU A 145 7.35 -10.89 -12.16
C LEU A 145 7.34 -10.38 -13.59
N VAL A 146 7.37 -11.30 -14.57
CA VAL A 146 7.33 -10.95 -16.00
C VAL A 146 6.01 -10.28 -16.37
N PHE A 147 4.90 -10.71 -15.78
CA PHE A 147 3.61 -10.06 -15.96
C PHE A 147 3.63 -8.63 -15.40
N SER A 148 4.11 -8.45 -14.17
CA SER A 148 4.21 -7.16 -13.48
C SER A 148 5.05 -6.17 -14.29
N GLU A 149 6.24 -6.58 -14.75
CA GLU A 149 7.10 -5.77 -15.62
C GLU A 149 6.37 -5.36 -16.90
N LYS A 150 5.83 -6.32 -17.66
CA LYS A 150 5.14 -6.02 -18.93
C LYS A 150 3.88 -5.18 -18.75
N ASN A 151 3.22 -5.30 -17.61
CA ASN A 151 1.98 -4.60 -17.33
C ASN A 151 2.20 -3.19 -16.79
N PHE A 152 3.38 -2.88 -16.24
CA PHE A 152 3.70 -1.52 -15.80
C PHE A 152 3.55 -0.52 -16.97
N LYS A 153 2.95 0.65 -16.70
CA LYS A 153 2.56 1.61 -17.76
C LYS A 153 3.51 2.78 -17.90
N GLU A 154 4.29 3.07 -16.88
CA GLU A 154 5.15 4.25 -16.78
C GLU A 154 6.64 3.97 -17.10
N HIS A 155 6.93 2.93 -17.89
CA HIS A 155 8.28 2.61 -18.41
C HIS A 155 8.99 3.76 -19.12
N GLY A 156 8.25 4.81 -19.52
CA GLY A 156 8.83 5.97 -20.17
C GLY A 156 9.69 6.84 -19.24
N TRP A 157 9.52 6.71 -17.92
CA TRP A 157 10.21 7.55 -16.94
C TRP A 157 10.58 6.85 -15.61
N SER A 158 10.07 5.65 -15.35
CA SER A 158 10.42 4.87 -14.16
C SER A 158 10.60 3.40 -14.50
N ASP A 159 11.50 2.75 -13.76
CA ASP A 159 11.69 1.28 -13.79
C ASP A 159 11.22 0.62 -12.47
N TRP A 160 10.53 1.38 -11.60
CA TRP A 160 10.14 0.93 -10.26
C TRP A 160 8.64 0.69 -10.14
N SER A 161 8.28 -0.47 -9.57
CA SER A 161 6.91 -0.77 -9.17
C SER A 161 6.87 -1.57 -7.87
N LEU A 162 5.78 -1.45 -7.12
CA LEU A 162 5.54 -2.28 -5.94
C LEU A 162 4.92 -3.62 -6.33
N MET A 163 5.29 -4.67 -5.60
CA MET A 163 4.62 -5.98 -5.64
C MET A 163 4.22 -6.39 -4.22
N PRO A 164 2.97 -6.16 -3.80
CA PRO A 164 2.47 -6.72 -2.56
C PRO A 164 2.34 -8.24 -2.69
N PHE A 165 2.97 -8.98 -1.78
CA PHE A 165 2.98 -10.43 -1.78
C PHE A 165 2.56 -11.01 -0.42
N GLY A 166 1.97 -12.21 -0.46
CA GLY A 166 1.43 -12.91 0.71
C GLY A 166 -0.02 -13.29 0.54
N HIS A 167 -0.66 -13.69 1.64
CA HIS A 167 -2.05 -14.12 1.65
C HIS A 167 -2.95 -13.12 2.40
N GLY A 168 -3.73 -12.35 1.65
CA GLY A 168 -4.86 -11.54 2.12
C GLY A 168 -6.18 -12.34 2.16
N ASN A 169 -7.33 -11.65 2.10
CA ASN A 169 -8.67 -12.28 2.19
C ASN A 169 -8.88 -13.15 3.45
N GLY A 170 -8.35 -12.70 4.60
CA GLY A 170 -8.35 -13.46 5.84
C GLY A 170 -7.17 -14.44 6.01
N GLY A 171 -6.18 -14.39 5.11
CA GLY A 171 -4.94 -15.16 5.18
C GLY A 171 -3.90 -14.62 6.18
N GLY A 172 -2.75 -15.33 6.26
CA GLY A 172 -1.72 -15.16 7.29
C GLY A 172 -0.42 -14.45 6.86
N GLY A 173 -0.46 -13.61 5.82
CA GLY A 173 0.73 -12.91 5.30
C GLY A 173 1.63 -13.78 4.40
N PRO A 174 2.88 -13.37 4.13
CA PRO A 174 3.80 -14.11 3.27
C PRO A 174 4.42 -15.34 3.93
N THR A 175 4.69 -16.39 3.15
CA THR A 175 5.37 -17.61 3.62
C THR A 175 6.89 -17.49 3.55
N ARG A 176 7.61 -18.40 4.21
CA ARG A 176 9.08 -18.44 4.16
C ARG A 176 9.59 -18.68 2.74
N GLU A 177 8.87 -19.49 1.97
CA GLU A 177 9.19 -19.81 0.59
C GLU A 177 9.06 -18.57 -0.31
N MET A 178 8.04 -17.72 -0.08
CA MET A 178 7.90 -16.45 -0.81
C MET A 178 9.09 -15.52 -0.54
N ILE A 179 9.53 -15.44 0.73
CA ILE A 179 10.70 -14.62 1.10
C ILE A 179 11.98 -15.16 0.44
N GLU A 180 12.17 -16.48 0.43
CA GLU A 180 13.33 -17.10 -0.23
C GLU A 180 13.31 -16.90 -1.76
N ARG A 181 12.12 -16.96 -2.39
CA ARG A 181 11.97 -16.62 -3.81
C ARG A 181 12.35 -15.17 -4.08
N ALA A 182 11.84 -14.21 -3.30
CA ALA A 182 12.20 -12.80 -3.43
C ALA A 182 13.71 -12.60 -3.35
N ARG A 183 14.39 -13.29 -2.42
CA ARG A 183 15.85 -13.26 -2.30
C ARG A 183 16.55 -13.81 -3.55
N ARG A 184 16.05 -14.89 -4.15
CA ARG A 184 16.64 -15.48 -5.36
C ARG A 184 16.44 -14.59 -6.58
N PHE A 185 15.31 -13.89 -6.68
CA PHE A 185 15.02 -12.94 -7.74
C PHE A 185 15.70 -11.57 -7.56
N ALA A 186 16.52 -11.38 -6.52
CA ALA A 186 17.24 -10.12 -6.33
C ALA A 186 18.16 -9.77 -7.51
N ASP A 187 18.78 -10.77 -8.13
CA ASP A 187 19.66 -10.60 -9.29
C ASP A 187 19.72 -11.88 -10.13
N LEU A 188 18.56 -12.47 -10.43
CA LEU A 188 18.48 -13.66 -11.28
C LEU A 188 18.48 -13.24 -12.75
N ASP A 189 19.45 -13.73 -13.52
CA ASP A 189 19.58 -13.38 -14.93
C ASP A 189 18.32 -13.75 -15.74
N GLY A 190 17.86 -12.82 -16.58
CA GLY A 190 16.63 -12.95 -17.37
C GLY A 190 15.31 -12.76 -16.61
N ALA A 191 15.34 -12.41 -15.31
CA ALA A 191 14.15 -12.05 -14.54
C ALA A 191 14.18 -10.58 -14.09
N PRO A 192 13.01 -9.93 -13.90
CA PRO A 192 12.94 -8.63 -13.23
C PRO A 192 13.59 -8.70 -11.84
N LYS A 193 14.32 -7.64 -11.48
CA LYS A 193 15.01 -7.56 -10.19
C LYS A 193 14.04 -7.28 -9.06
N VAL A 194 14.19 -8.01 -7.96
CA VAL A 194 13.31 -7.88 -6.78
C VAL A 194 14.10 -7.42 -5.56
N ALA A 195 13.71 -6.28 -5.00
CA ALA A 195 14.19 -5.82 -3.72
C ALA A 195 13.07 -5.84 -2.68
N SER A 196 13.38 -6.30 -1.46
CA SER A 196 12.50 -6.05 -0.32
C SER A 196 12.71 -4.64 0.18
N GLY A 197 11.63 -3.90 0.39
CA GLY A 197 11.67 -2.53 0.88
C GLY A 197 10.37 -2.12 1.55
N THR A 198 10.26 -0.84 1.85
CA THR A 198 9.09 -0.20 2.44
C THR A 198 8.31 0.59 1.39
N THR A 199 7.06 0.89 1.72
CA THR A 199 6.22 1.79 0.92
C THR A 199 6.83 3.19 0.81
N ASP A 200 7.42 3.67 1.90
CA ASP A 200 8.10 4.96 1.98
C ASP A 200 9.32 5.04 1.05
N GLU A 201 10.18 4.01 1.06
CA GLU A 201 11.33 3.93 0.15
C GLU A 201 10.91 3.94 -1.32
N PHE A 202 9.85 3.21 -1.67
CA PHE A 202 9.32 3.20 -3.03
C PHE A 202 8.82 4.58 -3.46
N PHE A 203 7.94 5.20 -2.66
CA PHE A 203 7.39 6.51 -3.03
C PHE A 203 8.47 7.59 -3.04
N ALA A 204 9.40 7.59 -2.09
CA ALA A 204 10.52 8.53 -2.09
C ALA A 204 11.38 8.40 -3.35
N HIS A 205 11.58 7.18 -3.85
CA HIS A 205 12.28 6.96 -5.12
C HIS A 205 11.53 7.56 -6.30
N VAL A 206 10.24 7.22 -6.44
CA VAL A 206 9.37 7.72 -7.53
C VAL A 206 9.24 9.25 -7.48
N GLU A 207 9.11 9.84 -6.30
CA GLU A 207 9.09 11.29 -6.12
C GLU A 207 10.40 11.94 -6.58
N GLY A 208 11.54 11.29 -6.33
CA GLY A 208 12.84 11.70 -6.84
C GLY A 208 12.94 11.64 -8.36
N GLU A 209 12.41 10.59 -8.98
CA GLU A 209 12.35 10.47 -10.46
C GLU A 209 11.46 11.55 -11.08
N ILE A 210 10.31 11.86 -10.47
CA ILE A 210 9.39 12.90 -10.96
C ILE A 210 10.02 14.31 -10.88
N ALA A 211 10.89 14.54 -9.89
CA ALA A 211 11.51 15.83 -9.67
C ALA A 211 12.76 16.10 -10.52
N ALA A 212 13.32 15.08 -11.18
CA ALA A 212 14.54 15.14 -12.00
C ALA A 212 14.28 15.67 -13.41
#